data_AF-A0A2T5IPQ6-F1
#
_entry.id   AF-A0A2T5IPQ6-F1
#
_cell.length_a   1.000
_cell.length_b   1.000
_cell.length_c   1.000
_cell.angle_alpha   90.00
_cell.angle_beta   90.00
_cell.angle_gamma   90.00
#
_symmetry.space_group_name_H-M   'P 1'
#
loop_
_entity.id
_entity.type
_entity.pdbx_description
1 polymer ?
#
loop_
_entity_poly.entity_id
_entity_poly.type
_entity_poly.pdbx_seq_one_letter_code
_entity_poly.pdbx_strand_id
1 'polypeptide(L)'
;MIKQSGTRKKQLVMYNLGNSKTNNMARKRDTTLTTIDFSKNSAIPTILTTLAAVFARAQTRFRWNSAGGLDLLAANEMPIEWDVKSQRWGYLPHVSFSSRWSRSNEPDNAVWIKNGYTATATTMVSPYSALNARFIAETATTAAHEVTRSNTVNAASASSIHLVIKMQGRDFFAIRFKSTNGVFSDETVVFGGLLGANAYVHSNTANLPVDIVYRGNGWYDLCVICVSKLAATGTIGFVACSDSGIPSLDTPFLGDTTKGFWWFNITNDIIRWKSPVIVTTTSNITNIADVLYIPSSALEKFDSAQAKSFVCEFRTNLFLLGSSAWYLLSHSNPASANNERCSLVVDTATSGKIQAAQIANGVGDSTAADLLPLAINKAACSFRKNKVASAINGGQIKSTFLPTNPPNADRIYIGCAADGTRQAATYLHTLKIYHSASLSMNELVRLTK
;
A
#
# COMPACT_ATOMS: atom_id res chain seq x y z
N MET A 1 42.17 83.22 24.24
CA MET A 1 42.33 82.49 25.53
C MET A 1 40.98 81.90 25.89
N ILE A 2 40.73 80.66 25.47
CA ILE A 2 39.40 80.02 25.48
C ILE A 2 39.19 79.34 26.83
N LYS A 3 38.20 79.80 27.61
CA LYS A 3 37.77 79.14 28.84
C LYS A 3 36.75 78.05 28.51
N GLN A 4 37.17 76.80 28.67
CA GLN A 4 36.33 75.64 28.88
C GLN A 4 35.71 75.68 30.29
N SER A 5 34.44 75.31 30.42
CA SER A 5 33.88 74.54 31.55
C SER A 5 32.37 74.41 31.36
N GLY A 6 31.93 73.27 30.84
CA GLY A 6 30.52 72.96 30.61
C GLY A 6 30.32 71.45 30.72
N THR A 7 30.37 70.94 31.95
CA THR A 7 30.18 69.52 32.27
C THR A 7 28.71 69.13 32.07
N ARG A 8 28.36 68.61 30.89
CA ARG A 8 27.06 67.96 30.68
C ARG A 8 27.05 66.59 31.37
N LYS A 9 26.37 66.49 32.51
CA LYS A 9 25.92 65.21 33.08
C LYS A 9 25.02 64.52 32.05
N LYS A 10 25.51 63.48 31.36
CA LYS A 10 24.64 62.52 30.67
C LYS A 10 23.89 61.75 31.75
N GLN A 11 22.62 62.08 31.93
CA GLN A 11 21.67 61.22 32.64
C GLN A 11 21.56 59.93 31.83
N LEU A 12 22.16 58.86 32.34
CA LEU A 12 21.94 57.51 31.86
C LEU A 12 20.51 57.14 32.26
N VAL A 13 19.55 57.41 31.37
CA VAL A 13 18.20 56.84 31.49
C VAL A 13 18.37 55.34 31.22
N MET A 14 18.58 54.58 32.30
CA MET A 14 18.37 53.14 32.26
C MET A 14 16.89 52.92 31.95
N TYR A 15 16.59 52.65 30.69
CA TYR A 15 15.33 52.00 30.36
C TYR A 15 15.33 50.68 31.12
N ASN A 16 14.51 50.68 32.17
CA ASN A 16 14.08 49.47 32.84
C ASN A 16 13.42 48.62 31.74
N LEU A 17 14.18 47.68 31.17
CA LEU A 17 13.66 46.56 30.40
C LEU A 17 12.88 45.71 31.40
N GLY A 18 11.69 46.23 31.76
CA GLY A 18 10.69 45.46 32.46
C GLY A 18 10.55 44.18 31.67
N ASN A 19 10.69 43.06 32.39
CA ASN A 19 10.39 41.72 31.94
C ASN A 19 9.06 41.73 31.19
N SER A 20 9.13 42.01 29.89
CA SER A 20 8.22 41.48 28.91
C SER A 20 8.47 39.98 29.00
N LYS A 21 7.77 39.33 29.93
CA LYS A 21 7.18 38.04 29.65
C LYS A 21 6.52 38.25 28.30
N THR A 22 7.25 37.94 27.23
CA THR A 22 6.67 37.67 25.94
C THR A 22 5.61 36.65 26.27
N ASN A 23 4.38 37.13 26.34
CA ASN A 23 3.21 36.32 26.36
C ASN A 23 3.37 35.49 25.09
N ASN A 24 3.96 34.30 25.25
CA ASN A 24 3.67 33.14 24.43
C ASN A 24 2.18 32.86 24.65
N MET A 25 1.33 33.77 24.16
CA MET A 25 0.03 33.46 23.64
C MET A 25 0.29 32.57 22.43
N ALA A 26 0.77 31.36 22.69
CA ALA A 26 0.22 30.20 22.02
C ALA A 26 -1.27 30.24 22.34
N ARG A 27 -2.03 31.08 21.62
CA ARG A 27 -3.47 30.91 21.47
C ARG A 27 -3.57 29.44 21.12
N LYS A 28 -4.07 28.66 22.07
CA LYS A 28 -4.47 27.28 21.85
C LYS A 28 -5.47 27.40 20.73
N ARG A 29 -5.03 27.23 19.47
CA ARG A 29 -5.96 27.30 18.34
C ARG A 29 -6.99 26.24 18.66
N ASP A 30 -8.26 26.61 18.69
CA ASP A 30 -9.35 25.66 18.73
C ASP A 30 -9.33 24.89 17.41
N THR A 31 -8.40 23.96 17.28
CA THR A 31 -8.34 23.01 16.18
C THR A 31 -9.34 21.93 16.51
N THR A 32 -10.59 22.11 16.09
CA THR A 32 -11.53 21.00 16.03
C THR A 32 -10.90 19.95 15.11
N LEU A 33 -10.73 18.75 15.66
CA LEU A 33 -9.99 17.65 15.05
C LEU A 33 -10.90 16.45 14.96
N THR A 34 -11.12 15.95 13.74
CA THR A 34 -11.67 14.61 13.54
C THR A 34 -10.51 13.64 13.34
N THR A 35 -10.47 12.54 14.11
CA THR A 35 -9.47 11.49 13.95
C THR A 35 -10.14 10.17 13.65
N ILE A 36 -9.90 9.60 12.48
CA ILE A 36 -10.29 8.26 12.10
C ILE A 36 -9.07 7.37 12.27
N ASP A 37 -9.18 6.39 13.16
CA ASP A 37 -8.09 5.47 13.48
C ASP A 37 -8.49 4.05 13.06
N PHE A 38 -8.03 3.65 11.88
CA PHE A 38 -8.25 2.31 11.34
C PHE A 38 -7.45 1.24 12.10
N SER A 39 -6.45 1.64 12.88
CA SER A 39 -5.60 0.72 13.64
C SER A 39 -6.18 0.30 14.99
N LYS A 40 -7.28 0.92 15.46
CA LYS A 40 -7.89 0.64 16.78
C LYS A 40 -9.29 -0.01 16.70
N ASN A 41 -9.53 -1.00 17.57
CA ASN A 41 -10.66 -1.93 17.47
C ASN A 41 -12.04 -1.31 17.75
N SER A 42 -12.16 -0.41 18.72
CA SER A 42 -13.43 -0.14 19.40
C SER A 42 -14.29 0.98 18.82
N ALA A 43 -13.82 1.75 17.82
CA ALA A 43 -14.50 2.99 17.43
C ALA A 43 -14.79 3.16 15.92
N ILE A 44 -14.33 2.27 15.04
CA ILE A 44 -14.45 2.50 13.59
C ILE A 44 -15.90 2.55 13.11
N PRO A 45 -16.78 1.57 13.41
CA PRO A 45 -18.17 1.65 12.94
C PRO A 45 -18.87 2.89 13.49
N THR A 46 -18.65 3.21 14.77
CA THR A 46 -19.22 4.37 15.44
C THR A 46 -18.77 5.68 14.78
N ILE A 47 -17.45 5.87 14.58
CA ILE A 47 -16.95 7.13 14.02
C ILE A 47 -17.36 7.33 12.56
N LEU A 48 -17.35 6.26 11.76
CA LEU A 48 -17.82 6.33 10.37
C LEU A 48 -19.30 6.67 10.31
N THR A 49 -20.11 6.13 11.22
CA THR A 49 -21.54 6.48 11.33
C THR A 49 -21.72 7.94 11.74
N THR A 50 -20.99 8.43 12.75
CA THR A 50 -21.04 9.84 13.17
C THR A 50 -20.66 10.80 12.05
N LEU A 51 -19.72 10.40 11.18
CA LEU A 51 -19.27 11.19 10.04
C LEU A 51 -20.11 10.97 8.77
N ALA A 52 -21.20 10.19 8.85
CA ALA A 52 -21.98 9.76 7.69
C ALA A 52 -21.10 9.24 6.54
N ALA A 53 -19.99 8.57 6.88
CA ALA A 53 -19.05 8.04 5.93
C ALA A 53 -19.69 6.88 5.16
N VAL A 54 -19.46 6.85 3.85
CA VAL A 54 -20.02 5.83 2.97
C VAL A 54 -18.88 4.98 2.43
N PHE A 55 -18.94 3.68 2.73
CA PHE A 55 -18.11 2.66 2.11
C PHE A 55 -18.96 1.87 1.11
N ALA A 56 -18.47 1.74 -0.12
CA ALA A 56 -19.12 0.98 -1.17
C ALA A 56 -18.15 -0.03 -1.80
N ARG A 57 -18.56 -1.30 -1.83
CA ARG A 57 -17.92 -2.38 -2.57
C ARG A 57 -18.99 -3.36 -3.04
N ALA A 58 -19.03 -3.63 -4.35
CA ALA A 58 -20.09 -4.44 -4.96
C ALA A 58 -19.92 -5.97 -4.83
N GLN A 59 -18.81 -6.45 -4.26
CA GLN A 59 -18.43 -7.88 -4.24
C GLN A 59 -17.89 -8.33 -2.89
N THR A 60 -17.84 -9.65 -2.69
CA THR A 60 -17.16 -10.27 -1.54
C THR A 60 -15.64 -10.20 -1.69
N ARG A 61 -14.90 -10.28 -0.58
CA ARG A 61 -13.43 -10.18 -0.60
C ARG A 61 -12.79 -10.90 0.57
N PHE A 62 -11.59 -11.44 0.39
CA PHE A 62 -10.78 -11.90 1.52
C PHE A 62 -10.06 -10.75 2.25
N ARG A 63 -9.91 -10.91 3.57
CA ARG A 63 -8.97 -10.13 4.40
C ARG A 63 -8.22 -11.05 5.35
N TRP A 64 -7.00 -10.66 5.73
CA TRP A 64 -6.28 -11.30 6.83
C TRP A 64 -6.83 -10.84 8.17
N ASN A 65 -7.21 -11.77 9.04
CA ASN A 65 -7.72 -11.50 10.38
C ASN A 65 -6.63 -11.51 11.46
N SER A 66 -6.97 -11.13 12.68
CA SER A 66 -6.01 -11.00 13.79
C SER A 66 -5.34 -12.30 14.23
N ALA A 67 -5.89 -13.45 13.83
CA ALA A 67 -5.35 -14.78 14.11
C ALA A 67 -4.45 -15.31 12.97
N GLY A 68 -4.23 -14.53 11.92
CA GLY A 68 -3.50 -14.96 10.72
C GLY A 68 -4.34 -15.82 9.76
N GLY A 69 -5.64 -15.95 10.01
CA GLY A 69 -6.58 -16.57 9.08
C GLY A 69 -7.11 -15.59 8.03
N LEU A 70 -7.88 -16.10 7.07
CA LEU A 70 -8.59 -15.34 6.06
C LEU A 70 -10.08 -15.32 6.39
N ASP A 71 -10.69 -14.14 6.43
CA ASP A 71 -12.14 -13.96 6.48
C ASP A 71 -12.66 -13.63 5.08
N LEU A 72 -13.82 -14.16 4.71
CA LEU A 72 -14.56 -13.71 3.53
C LEU A 72 -15.56 -12.61 3.95
N LEU A 73 -15.29 -11.40 3.49
CA LEU A 73 -16.11 -10.21 3.73
C LEU A 73 -17.28 -10.13 2.76
N ALA A 74 -18.44 -9.72 3.26
CA ALA A 74 -19.60 -9.43 2.43
C ALA A 74 -19.42 -8.16 1.59
N ALA A 75 -20.28 -7.93 0.60
CA ALA A 75 -20.34 -6.64 -0.09
C ALA A 75 -20.56 -5.50 0.93
N ASN A 76 -19.95 -4.33 0.67
CA ASN A 76 -19.96 -3.16 1.56
C ASN A 76 -19.38 -3.36 2.97
N GLU A 77 -18.69 -4.47 3.26
CA GLU A 77 -17.93 -4.61 4.51
C GLU A 77 -16.50 -4.08 4.33
N MET A 78 -16.12 -3.09 5.14
CA MET A 78 -14.82 -2.43 5.01
C MET A 78 -13.64 -3.37 5.35
N PRO A 79 -12.64 -3.50 4.47
CA PRO A 79 -11.49 -4.38 4.66
C PRO A 79 -10.42 -3.71 5.52
N ILE A 80 -10.46 -3.97 6.83
CA ILE A 80 -9.33 -3.72 7.73
C ILE A 80 -8.46 -4.97 7.74
N GLU A 81 -7.14 -4.85 7.61
CA GLU A 81 -6.24 -6.02 7.68
C GLU A 81 -5.40 -6.03 8.96
N TRP A 82 -4.94 -7.23 9.31
CA TRP A 82 -4.14 -7.48 10.51
C TRP A 82 -2.80 -8.16 10.18
N ASP A 83 -1.83 -7.86 11.03
CA ASP A 83 -0.61 -8.63 11.26
C ASP A 83 -0.91 -9.91 12.07
N VAL A 84 -0.02 -10.88 11.99
CA VAL A 84 0.00 -12.09 12.85
C VAL A 84 0.20 -11.78 14.33
N LYS A 85 0.75 -10.62 14.67
CA LYS A 85 0.84 -10.14 16.07
C LYS A 85 -0.47 -9.50 16.56
N SER A 86 -1.57 -9.74 15.83
CA SER A 86 -2.88 -9.11 16.05
C SER A 86 -2.87 -7.58 16.01
N GLN A 87 -1.82 -6.98 15.43
CA GLN A 87 -1.74 -5.54 15.19
C GLN A 87 -2.45 -5.22 13.88
N ARG A 88 -3.35 -4.22 13.88
CA ARG A 88 -4.00 -3.80 12.64
C ARG A 88 -3.02 -3.06 11.75
N TRP A 89 -2.96 -3.45 10.49
CA TRP A 89 -2.33 -2.65 9.44
C TRP A 89 -3.25 -1.51 8.99
N GLY A 90 -4.57 -1.64 9.15
CA GLY A 90 -5.52 -0.57 8.83
C GLY A 90 -6.32 -0.86 7.57
N TYR A 91 -6.92 0.18 6.99
CA TYR A 91 -7.77 0.07 5.81
C TYR A 91 -6.93 -0.02 4.53
N LEU A 92 -7.10 -1.08 3.73
CA LEU A 92 -6.46 -1.21 2.42
C LEU A 92 -7.49 -0.91 1.31
N PRO A 93 -7.50 0.31 0.73
CA PRO A 93 -8.39 0.67 -0.36
C PRO A 93 -7.95 -0.01 -1.66
N HIS A 94 -8.89 -0.61 -2.37
CA HIS A 94 -8.55 -1.42 -3.54
C HIS A 94 -8.83 -0.76 -4.86
N VAL A 95 -7.89 -0.89 -5.80
CA VAL A 95 -8.17 -0.62 -7.20
C VAL A 95 -8.94 -1.74 -7.86
N SER A 96 -9.61 -1.39 -8.96
CA SER A 96 -10.03 -2.41 -9.89
C SER A 96 -8.81 -2.99 -10.59
N PHE A 97 -8.75 -4.31 -10.65
CA PHE A 97 -7.73 -5.05 -11.38
C PHE A 97 -8.30 -6.41 -11.76
N SER A 98 -7.68 -7.10 -12.71
CA SER A 98 -8.09 -8.45 -13.08
C SER A 98 -6.97 -9.44 -12.82
N SER A 99 -7.35 -10.65 -12.42
CA SER A 99 -6.43 -11.78 -12.46
C SER A 99 -6.33 -12.32 -13.89
N ARG A 100 -5.13 -12.67 -14.33
CA ARG A 100 -4.89 -13.36 -15.59
C ARG A 100 -5.16 -14.86 -15.50
N TRP A 101 -5.14 -15.41 -14.28
CA TRP A 101 -5.18 -16.84 -14.05
C TRP A 101 -6.49 -17.28 -13.40
N SER A 102 -7.14 -18.27 -14.02
CA SER A 102 -8.23 -19.06 -13.45
C SER A 102 -7.67 -20.18 -12.55
N ARG A 103 -8.49 -20.83 -11.72
CA ARG A 103 -8.16 -22.06 -10.98
C ARG A 103 -6.99 -21.89 -10.01
N SER A 104 -6.97 -20.76 -9.31
CA SER A 104 -5.92 -20.36 -8.35
C SER A 104 -5.72 -21.34 -7.18
N ASN A 105 -6.70 -22.16 -6.85
CA ASN A 105 -6.69 -23.13 -5.74
C ASN A 105 -6.78 -24.60 -6.21
N GLU A 106 -6.65 -24.85 -7.52
CA GLU A 106 -6.75 -26.18 -8.12
C GLU A 106 -5.45 -26.57 -8.86
N PRO A 107 -4.32 -26.72 -8.15
CA PRO A 107 -3.04 -27.06 -8.76
C PRO A 107 -3.01 -28.44 -9.44
N ASP A 108 -3.97 -29.31 -9.16
CA ASP A 108 -4.18 -30.58 -9.84
C ASP A 108 -4.71 -30.41 -11.27
N ASN A 109 -5.38 -29.30 -11.57
CA ASN A 109 -5.93 -29.02 -12.88
C ASN A 109 -4.84 -28.95 -13.97
N ALA A 110 -5.20 -29.34 -15.20
CA ALA A 110 -4.29 -29.39 -16.35
C ALA A 110 -3.75 -28.01 -16.79
N VAL A 111 -4.40 -26.91 -16.38
CA VAL A 111 -3.87 -25.55 -16.64
C VAL A 111 -2.54 -25.27 -15.92
N TRP A 112 -2.22 -26.06 -14.89
CA TRP A 112 -0.93 -26.05 -14.20
C TRP A 112 -0.08 -27.21 -14.71
N ILE A 113 0.99 -26.89 -15.41
CA ILE A 113 1.92 -27.90 -15.94
C ILE A 113 2.82 -28.32 -14.79
N LYS A 114 2.82 -29.62 -14.46
CA LYS A 114 3.59 -30.18 -13.34
C LYS A 114 4.68 -31.07 -13.92
N ASN A 115 5.94 -30.68 -13.78
CA ASN A 115 7.10 -31.49 -14.14
C ASN A 115 7.76 -31.97 -12.85
N GLY A 116 7.92 -33.28 -12.68
CA GLY A 116 8.45 -33.86 -11.44
C GLY A 116 7.59 -33.59 -10.19
N TYR A 117 6.37 -33.09 -10.31
CA TYR A 117 5.47 -32.86 -9.19
C TYR A 117 4.15 -33.60 -9.37
N THR A 118 3.56 -34.00 -8.25
CA THR A 118 2.18 -34.49 -8.16
C THR A 118 1.38 -33.57 -7.25
N ALA A 119 0.10 -33.38 -7.56
CA ALA A 119 -0.82 -32.65 -6.70
C ALA A 119 -1.75 -33.66 -6.04
N THR A 120 -1.77 -33.70 -4.71
CA THR A 120 -2.63 -34.62 -3.97
C THR A 120 -4.02 -34.03 -3.75
N ALA A 121 -4.91 -34.87 -3.22
CA ALA A 121 -6.21 -34.41 -2.76
C ALA A 121 -6.09 -33.46 -1.56
N THR A 122 -7.12 -32.64 -1.41
CA THR A 122 -7.25 -31.69 -0.31
C THR A 122 -7.22 -32.37 1.05
N THR A 123 -6.22 -32.06 1.87
CA THR A 123 -6.00 -32.72 3.17
C THR A 123 -5.56 -31.78 4.29
N MET A 124 -5.30 -30.50 3.99
CA MET A 124 -4.86 -29.53 4.98
C MET A 124 -5.81 -28.33 5.08
N VAL A 125 -5.98 -27.85 6.31
CA VAL A 125 -6.69 -26.61 6.61
C VAL A 125 -5.81 -25.43 6.17
N SER A 126 -6.31 -24.65 5.21
CA SER A 126 -5.65 -23.42 4.78
C SER A 126 -5.91 -22.27 5.77
N PRO A 127 -5.31 -21.09 5.57
CA PRO A 127 -5.65 -19.91 6.35
C PRO A 127 -7.13 -19.52 6.26
N TYR A 128 -7.87 -19.99 5.25
CA TYR A 128 -9.32 -19.79 5.15
C TYR A 128 -10.13 -20.70 6.11
N SER A 129 -9.48 -21.39 7.04
CA SER A 129 -10.12 -22.29 8.02
C SER A 129 -10.97 -23.39 7.39
N ALA A 130 -10.65 -23.78 6.16
CA ALA A 130 -11.31 -24.85 5.42
C ALA A 130 -10.27 -25.87 4.94
N LEU A 131 -10.68 -27.14 4.85
CA LEU A 131 -9.92 -28.17 4.15
C LEU A 131 -9.99 -27.88 2.65
N ASN A 132 -9.04 -27.07 2.15
CA ASN A 132 -8.94 -26.67 0.74
C ASN A 132 -7.49 -26.40 0.28
N ALA A 133 -6.50 -26.68 1.13
CA ALA A 133 -5.11 -26.69 0.70
C ALA A 133 -4.71 -28.06 0.14
N ARG A 134 -3.93 -28.04 -0.93
CA ARG A 134 -3.44 -29.25 -1.62
C ARG A 134 -1.94 -29.36 -1.51
N PHE A 135 -1.44 -30.58 -1.37
CA PHE A 135 -0.01 -30.80 -1.30
C PHE A 135 0.56 -31.00 -2.70
N ILE A 136 1.61 -30.25 -3.02
CA ILE A 136 2.41 -30.41 -4.23
C ILE A 136 3.69 -31.13 -3.82
N ALA A 137 3.72 -32.43 -4.12
CA ALA A 137 4.76 -33.35 -3.71
C ALA A 137 5.68 -33.68 -4.88
N GLU A 138 6.99 -33.68 -4.64
CA GLU A 138 7.97 -34.12 -5.64
C GLU A 138 7.68 -35.58 -6.05
N THR A 139 8.03 -35.97 -7.27
CA THR A 139 8.06 -37.39 -7.66
C THR A 139 9.35 -38.04 -7.15
N ALA A 140 9.34 -39.35 -6.89
CA ALA A 140 10.53 -40.11 -6.49
C ALA A 140 11.47 -40.42 -7.67
N THR A 141 11.73 -39.43 -8.53
CA THR A 141 12.52 -39.57 -9.76
C THR A 141 13.53 -38.45 -9.85
N THR A 142 14.69 -38.71 -10.46
CA THR A 142 15.64 -37.65 -10.80
C THR A 142 15.11 -36.82 -11.97
N ALA A 143 14.54 -35.66 -11.69
CA ALA A 143 13.98 -34.76 -12.69
C ALA A 143 14.12 -33.30 -12.24
N ALA A 144 13.83 -32.38 -13.15
CA ALA A 144 13.50 -31.01 -12.75
C ALA A 144 12.12 -31.02 -12.08
N HIS A 145 12.03 -30.49 -10.87
CA HIS A 145 10.81 -30.39 -10.10
C HIS A 145 10.27 -28.97 -10.20
N GLU A 146 9.22 -28.77 -11.00
CA GLU A 146 8.64 -27.44 -11.22
C GLU A 146 7.15 -27.49 -11.58
N VAL A 147 6.38 -26.57 -11.02
CA VAL A 147 5.04 -26.25 -11.51
C VAL A 147 5.13 -24.98 -12.34
N THR A 148 4.61 -24.99 -13.56
CA THR A 148 4.63 -23.83 -14.44
C THR A 148 3.24 -23.42 -14.90
N ARG A 149 3.13 -22.14 -15.24
CA ARG A 149 1.97 -21.60 -15.94
C ARG A 149 2.41 -20.53 -16.92
N SER A 150 1.87 -20.61 -18.13
CA SER A 150 2.08 -19.62 -19.17
C SER A 150 0.97 -18.58 -19.18
N ASN A 151 1.29 -17.35 -19.57
CA ASN A 151 0.33 -16.30 -19.82
C ASN A 151 0.78 -15.37 -20.93
N THR A 152 -0.16 -14.98 -21.79
CA THR A 152 0.04 -13.90 -22.75
C THR A 152 0.01 -12.57 -22.02
N VAL A 153 1.02 -11.74 -22.27
CA VAL A 153 1.18 -10.41 -21.67
C VAL A 153 1.43 -9.38 -22.77
N ASN A 154 1.12 -8.12 -22.46
CA ASN A 154 1.55 -6.98 -23.27
C ASN A 154 2.97 -6.58 -22.88
N ALA A 155 3.69 -5.86 -23.73
CA ALA A 155 4.97 -5.27 -23.37
C ALA A 155 4.81 -4.22 -22.25
N ALA A 156 5.82 -4.08 -21.39
CA ALA A 156 5.86 -3.17 -20.25
C ALA A 156 4.69 -3.34 -19.25
N SER A 157 4.10 -4.54 -19.20
CA SER A 157 2.96 -4.85 -18.34
C SER A 157 3.43 -5.46 -17.02
N ALA A 158 2.94 -4.94 -15.90
CA ALA A 158 3.22 -5.52 -14.60
C ALA A 158 2.43 -6.82 -14.38
N SER A 159 3.07 -7.78 -13.72
CA SER A 159 2.50 -9.02 -13.23
C SER A 159 2.82 -9.15 -11.75
N SER A 160 1.80 -9.03 -10.90
CA SER A 160 1.92 -9.32 -9.47
C SER A 160 1.56 -10.78 -9.24
N ILE A 161 2.56 -11.58 -8.92
CA ILE A 161 2.35 -13.00 -8.57
C ILE A 161 2.16 -13.07 -7.07
N HIS A 162 0.94 -13.41 -6.65
CA HIS A 162 0.56 -13.53 -5.25
C HIS A 162 0.31 -14.99 -4.90
N LEU A 163 0.90 -15.47 -3.81
CA LEU A 163 0.82 -16.86 -3.38
C LEU A 163 0.59 -16.97 -1.88
N VAL A 164 -0.17 -18.00 -1.50
CA VAL A 164 -0.29 -18.45 -0.11
C VAL A 164 0.11 -19.91 -0.03
N ILE A 165 1.26 -20.17 0.60
CA ILE A 165 1.88 -21.51 0.66
C ILE A 165 2.32 -21.87 2.07
N LYS A 166 2.55 -23.15 2.32
CA LYS A 166 3.23 -23.67 3.51
C LYS A 166 4.21 -24.74 3.10
N MET A 167 5.49 -24.59 3.45
CA MET A 167 6.51 -25.56 3.06
C MET A 167 6.40 -26.86 3.87
N GLN A 168 6.85 -27.97 3.26
CA GLN A 168 6.98 -29.26 3.92
C GLN A 168 8.29 -29.93 3.50
N GLY A 169 9.26 -29.99 4.43
CA GLY A 169 10.51 -30.71 4.24
C GLY A 169 11.54 -30.06 3.31
N ARG A 170 11.22 -28.90 2.73
CA ARG A 170 12.15 -28.02 1.97
C ARG A 170 12.18 -26.63 2.58
N ASP A 171 13.36 -26.06 2.73
CA ASP A 171 13.54 -24.71 3.31
C ASP A 171 13.32 -23.58 2.32
N PHE A 172 13.38 -23.90 1.03
CA PHE A 172 13.41 -22.92 -0.04
C PHE A 172 12.22 -23.09 -0.99
N PHE A 173 11.69 -21.96 -1.41
CA PHE A 173 10.72 -21.84 -2.49
C PHE A 173 11.17 -20.78 -3.47
N ALA A 174 11.07 -21.05 -4.77
CA ALA A 174 11.49 -20.12 -5.80
C ALA A 174 10.36 -19.83 -6.79
N ILE A 175 10.35 -18.58 -7.25
CA ILE A 175 9.52 -18.11 -8.37
C ILE A 175 10.46 -17.67 -9.48
N ARG A 176 10.22 -18.19 -10.68
CA ARG A 176 11.03 -17.87 -11.86
C ARG A 176 10.18 -17.28 -12.97
N PHE A 177 10.60 -16.14 -13.49
CA PHE A 177 10.05 -15.50 -14.68
C PHE A 177 10.92 -15.88 -15.87
N LYS A 178 10.57 -16.99 -16.54
CA LYS A 178 11.42 -17.60 -17.58
C LYS A 178 11.53 -16.69 -18.79
N SER A 179 12.69 -16.68 -19.43
CA SER A 179 12.95 -15.97 -20.69
C SER A 179 12.25 -16.56 -21.93
N THR A 180 11.21 -17.38 -21.75
CA THR A 180 10.38 -17.92 -22.84
C THR A 180 9.93 -16.78 -23.76
N ASN A 181 10.25 -16.88 -25.05
CA ASN A 181 9.99 -15.86 -26.07
C ASN A 181 10.54 -14.46 -25.75
N GLY A 182 11.52 -14.34 -24.84
CA GLY A 182 12.09 -13.07 -24.40
C GLY A 182 11.14 -12.19 -23.58
N VAL A 183 10.01 -12.75 -23.10
CA VAL A 183 9.01 -11.99 -22.32
C VAL A 183 9.59 -11.47 -21.00
N PHE A 184 10.42 -12.29 -20.36
CA PHE A 184 11.12 -11.99 -19.12
C PHE A 184 12.64 -12.18 -19.30
N SER A 185 13.45 -11.79 -18.33
CA SER A 185 14.92 -11.86 -18.38
C SER A 185 15.51 -13.08 -17.68
N ASP A 186 14.67 -14.08 -17.36
CA ASP A 186 15.05 -15.19 -16.49
C ASP A 186 15.27 -14.78 -15.03
N GLU A 187 14.45 -13.83 -14.56
CA GLU A 187 14.51 -13.37 -13.18
C GLU A 187 14.00 -14.45 -12.22
N THR A 188 14.73 -14.64 -11.13
CA THR A 188 14.42 -15.62 -10.09
C THR A 188 14.39 -14.94 -8.73
N VAL A 189 13.37 -15.26 -7.94
CA VAL A 189 13.26 -14.90 -6.52
C VAL A 189 13.19 -16.17 -5.71
N VAL A 190 14.06 -16.28 -4.72
CA VAL A 190 14.13 -17.39 -3.77
C VAL A 190 13.74 -16.88 -2.39
N PHE A 191 12.77 -17.56 -1.80
CA PHE A 191 12.34 -17.40 -0.42
C PHE A 191 12.96 -18.53 0.39
N GLY A 192 13.76 -18.20 1.40
CA GLY A 192 14.41 -19.17 2.28
C GLY A 192 13.90 -19.07 3.72
N GLY A 193 14.18 -20.10 4.53
CA GLY A 193 13.82 -20.12 5.96
C GLY A 193 12.32 -20.31 6.21
N LEU A 194 11.59 -20.83 5.23
CA LEU A 194 10.13 -20.94 5.24
C LEU A 194 9.59 -22.07 6.15
N LEU A 195 10.45 -22.97 6.64
CA LEU A 195 10.05 -23.94 7.67
C LEU A 195 10.03 -23.32 9.07
N GLY A 196 10.73 -22.20 9.27
CA GLY A 196 10.81 -21.46 10.53
C GLY A 196 10.01 -20.16 10.50
N ALA A 197 10.37 -19.20 11.36
CA ALA A 197 9.85 -17.82 11.35
C ALA A 197 10.89 -16.79 10.82
N ASN A 198 12.08 -17.26 10.45
CA ASN A 198 13.22 -16.43 10.02
C ASN A 198 13.34 -16.43 8.49
N ALA A 199 12.24 -16.12 7.81
CA ALA A 199 12.23 -16.15 6.37
C ALA A 199 13.04 -14.97 5.78
N TYR A 200 13.65 -15.21 4.63
CA TYR A 200 14.41 -14.20 3.89
C TYR A 200 14.20 -14.34 2.39
N VAL A 201 14.61 -13.30 1.66
CA VAL A 201 14.48 -13.22 0.20
C VAL A 201 15.86 -13.05 -0.42
N HIS A 202 16.10 -13.77 -1.51
CA HIS A 202 17.22 -13.58 -2.41
C HIS A 202 16.70 -13.45 -3.85
N SER A 203 17.34 -12.65 -4.70
CA SER A 203 17.02 -12.59 -6.12
C SER A 203 18.28 -12.48 -6.96
N ASN A 204 18.28 -13.15 -8.11
CA ASN A 204 19.35 -13.03 -9.11
C ASN A 204 19.30 -11.68 -9.87
N THR A 205 18.23 -10.91 -9.69
CA THR A 205 18.01 -9.63 -10.35
C THR A 205 17.88 -8.55 -9.28
N ALA A 206 18.72 -7.53 -9.38
CA ALA A 206 18.59 -6.37 -8.50
C ALA A 206 17.22 -5.71 -8.71
N ASN A 207 16.54 -5.37 -7.61
CA ASN A 207 15.36 -4.51 -7.57
C ASN A 207 14.01 -5.12 -8.03
N LEU A 208 13.83 -6.44 -8.02
CA LEU A 208 12.46 -6.97 -8.06
C LEU A 208 11.72 -6.62 -6.76
N PRO A 209 10.52 -6.00 -6.82
CA PRO A 209 9.69 -5.84 -5.63
C PRO A 209 9.24 -7.22 -5.14
N VAL A 210 9.60 -7.54 -3.90
CA VAL A 210 9.23 -8.78 -3.21
C VAL A 210 8.69 -8.48 -1.81
N ASP A 211 7.68 -9.23 -1.40
CA ASP A 211 7.14 -9.22 -0.03
C ASP A 211 6.95 -10.66 0.46
N ILE A 212 7.21 -10.87 1.75
CA ILE A 212 7.04 -12.14 2.44
C ILE A 212 6.47 -11.87 3.83
N VAL A 213 5.31 -12.46 4.10
CA VAL A 213 4.62 -12.29 5.37
C VAL A 213 4.29 -13.65 5.95
N TYR A 214 4.82 -13.94 7.14
CA TYR A 214 4.37 -15.10 7.92
C TYR A 214 2.93 -14.87 8.37
N ARG A 215 2.06 -15.86 8.17
CA ARG A 215 0.62 -15.82 8.49
C ARG A 215 0.21 -16.77 9.61
N GLY A 216 1.17 -17.34 10.32
CA GLY A 216 0.90 -18.30 11.39
C GLY A 216 0.79 -19.73 10.88
N ASN A 217 0.96 -20.71 11.78
CA ASN A 217 0.86 -22.14 11.48
C ASN A 217 1.70 -22.60 10.27
N GLY A 218 2.86 -21.97 10.02
CA GLY A 218 3.73 -22.29 8.87
C GLY A 218 3.26 -21.74 7.52
N TRP A 219 2.15 -21.00 7.47
CA TRP A 219 1.67 -20.37 6.24
C TRP A 219 2.40 -19.06 5.97
N TYR A 220 2.69 -18.83 4.70
CA TYR A 220 3.35 -17.65 4.18
C TYR A 220 2.54 -17.05 3.04
N ASP A 221 2.43 -15.73 3.07
CA ASP A 221 1.82 -14.88 2.06
C ASP A 221 2.94 -14.16 1.30
N LEU A 222 3.19 -14.61 0.07
CA LEU A 222 4.32 -14.22 -0.77
C LEU A 222 3.84 -13.39 -1.95
N CYS A 223 4.59 -12.34 -2.29
CA CYS A 223 4.31 -11.58 -3.49
C CYS A 223 5.60 -11.21 -4.22
N VAL A 224 5.61 -11.34 -5.55
CA VAL A 224 6.67 -10.84 -6.43
C VAL A 224 6.05 -10.09 -7.59
N ILE A 225 6.60 -8.93 -7.92
CA ILE A 225 6.15 -8.13 -9.06
C ILE A 225 7.24 -8.12 -10.12
N CYS A 226 6.88 -8.48 -11.35
CA CYS A 226 7.77 -8.41 -12.52
C CYS A 226 7.10 -7.63 -13.66
N VAL A 227 7.91 -7.08 -14.57
CA VAL A 227 7.45 -6.36 -15.77
C VAL A 227 7.87 -7.12 -17.00
N SER A 228 6.92 -7.44 -17.88
CA SER A 228 7.20 -8.05 -19.17
C SER A 228 7.95 -7.08 -20.10
N LYS A 229 8.94 -7.58 -20.82
CA LYS A 229 9.70 -6.83 -21.83
C LYS A 229 9.00 -6.80 -23.18
N LEU A 230 8.39 -7.93 -23.56
CA LEU A 230 7.78 -8.14 -24.86
C LEU A 230 6.31 -8.54 -24.72
N ALA A 231 5.53 -8.23 -25.77
CA ALA A 231 4.16 -8.70 -25.90
C ALA A 231 4.14 -10.11 -26.50
N ALA A 232 4.14 -11.14 -25.66
CA ALA A 232 4.07 -12.55 -26.07
C ALA A 232 3.61 -13.44 -24.91
N THR A 233 3.62 -14.75 -25.12
CA THR A 233 3.38 -15.74 -24.05
C THR A 233 4.67 -15.98 -23.26
N GLY A 234 4.67 -15.59 -21.98
CA GLY A 234 5.74 -15.87 -21.04
C GLY A 234 5.38 -17.04 -20.12
N THR A 235 6.39 -17.64 -19.51
CA THR A 235 6.23 -18.77 -18.57
C THR A 235 6.71 -18.37 -17.18
N ILE A 236 5.91 -18.67 -16.17
CA ILE A 236 6.27 -18.50 -14.77
C ILE A 236 6.35 -19.86 -14.10
N GLY A 237 7.43 -20.09 -13.36
CA GLY A 237 7.74 -21.34 -12.68
C GLY A 237 7.75 -21.21 -11.16
N PHE A 238 7.37 -22.29 -10.49
CA PHE A 238 7.29 -22.44 -9.04
C PHE A 238 8.01 -23.72 -8.62
N VAL A 239 8.94 -23.60 -7.68
CA VAL A 239 9.82 -24.71 -7.28
C VAL A 239 9.96 -24.71 -5.76
N ALA A 240 9.75 -25.87 -5.13
CA ALA A 240 10.28 -26.13 -3.79
C ALA A 240 11.63 -26.83 -3.95
N CYS A 241 12.67 -26.33 -3.30
CA CYS A 241 14.05 -26.65 -3.67
C CYS A 241 14.97 -27.01 -2.50
N SER A 242 16.12 -27.60 -2.85
CA SER A 242 17.00 -28.38 -1.98
C SER A 242 17.55 -27.66 -0.75
N ASP A 243 17.90 -28.44 0.27
CA ASP A 243 18.29 -28.03 1.62
C ASP A 243 19.68 -27.33 1.71
N SER A 244 20.40 -27.18 0.59
CA SER A 244 21.75 -26.60 0.56
C SER A 244 21.98 -25.67 -0.65
N GLY A 245 21.75 -24.37 -0.46
CA GLY A 245 22.16 -23.31 -1.40
C GLY A 245 21.08 -22.83 -2.37
N ILE A 246 21.34 -21.67 -3.00
CA ILE A 246 20.45 -21.08 -4.03
C ILE A 246 20.34 -22.10 -5.16
N PRO A 247 19.17 -22.70 -5.37
CA PRO A 247 19.04 -23.84 -6.28
C PRO A 247 19.16 -23.37 -7.72
N SER A 248 19.93 -24.11 -8.50
CA SER A 248 19.73 -24.12 -9.95
C SER A 248 18.36 -24.75 -10.22
N LEU A 249 17.39 -23.92 -10.64
CA LEU A 249 16.00 -24.33 -10.84
C LEU A 249 15.80 -25.32 -11.99
N ASP A 250 16.81 -25.51 -12.84
CA ASP A 250 16.82 -26.48 -13.92
C ASP A 250 17.65 -27.74 -13.59
N THR A 251 18.37 -27.77 -12.46
CA THR A 251 19.21 -28.93 -12.14
C THR A 251 18.33 -30.05 -11.62
N PRO A 252 18.30 -31.22 -12.30
CA PRO A 252 17.57 -32.37 -11.80
C PRO A 252 18.10 -32.80 -10.44
N PHE A 253 17.19 -33.15 -9.54
CA PHE A 253 17.53 -33.78 -8.28
C PHE A 253 16.61 -34.96 -8.03
N LEU A 254 17.04 -35.90 -7.18
CA LEU A 254 16.17 -36.99 -6.76
C LEU A 254 15.08 -36.42 -5.84
N GLY A 255 13.85 -36.39 -6.34
CA GLY A 255 12.71 -35.91 -5.56
C GLY A 255 12.26 -36.86 -4.46
N ASP A 256 11.50 -36.32 -3.52
CA ASP A 256 10.95 -37.03 -2.36
C ASP A 256 9.45 -36.74 -2.23
N THR A 257 8.62 -37.80 -2.34
CA THR A 257 7.15 -37.69 -2.29
C THR A 257 6.60 -37.19 -0.95
N THR A 258 7.44 -37.11 0.08
CA THR A 258 7.08 -36.53 1.38
C THR A 258 7.42 -35.04 1.50
N LYS A 259 8.17 -34.50 0.53
CA LYS A 259 8.65 -33.12 0.48
C LYS A 259 7.96 -32.32 -0.62
N GLY A 260 7.88 -31.01 -0.40
CA GLY A 260 7.29 -30.06 -1.32
C GLY A 260 6.63 -28.91 -0.58
N PHE A 261 5.41 -28.54 -1.00
CA PHE A 261 4.68 -27.43 -0.40
C PHE A 261 3.18 -27.59 -0.49
N TRP A 262 2.49 -27.08 0.51
CA TRP A 262 1.05 -26.89 0.51
C TRP A 262 0.71 -25.62 -0.25
N TRP A 263 -0.22 -25.78 -1.18
CA TRP A 263 -0.77 -24.75 -2.03
C TRP A 263 -2.18 -24.41 -1.53
N PHE A 264 -2.44 -23.14 -1.24
CA PHE A 264 -3.81 -22.65 -1.06
C PHE A 264 -4.27 -21.77 -2.23
N ASN A 265 -3.47 -20.78 -2.61
CA ASN A 265 -3.86 -19.81 -3.63
C ASN A 265 -2.63 -19.30 -4.38
N ILE A 266 -2.72 -19.23 -5.71
CA ILE A 266 -1.75 -18.55 -6.58
C ILE A 266 -2.50 -17.76 -7.65
N THR A 267 -2.23 -16.46 -7.76
CA THR A 267 -2.77 -15.58 -8.79
C THR A 267 -1.67 -14.83 -9.53
N ASN A 268 -2.02 -14.34 -10.72
CA ASN A 268 -1.21 -13.40 -11.49
C ASN A 268 -2.08 -12.21 -11.85
N ASP A 269 -1.90 -11.12 -11.13
CA ASP A 269 -2.78 -9.97 -11.21
C ASP A 269 -2.17 -8.85 -12.05
N ILE A 270 -3.00 -8.20 -12.86
CA ILE A 270 -2.60 -7.09 -13.75
C ILE A 270 -2.49 -5.81 -12.93
N ILE A 271 -1.45 -5.74 -12.10
CA ILE A 271 -1.32 -4.70 -11.10
C ILE A 271 0.12 -4.48 -10.68
N ARG A 272 0.42 -3.29 -10.17
CA ARG A 272 1.77 -2.85 -9.76
C ARG A 272 1.98 -2.91 -8.24
N TRP A 273 1.15 -3.65 -7.51
CA TRP A 273 1.26 -3.81 -6.06
C TRP A 273 0.71 -5.16 -5.60
N LYS A 274 1.03 -5.57 -4.37
CA LYS A 274 0.57 -6.85 -3.81
C LYS A 274 -0.94 -6.90 -3.67
N SER A 275 -1.60 -7.64 -4.55
CA SER A 275 -3.04 -7.85 -4.52
C SER A 275 -3.50 -8.53 -3.23
N PRO A 276 -4.79 -8.37 -2.86
CA PRO A 276 -5.43 -9.29 -1.91
C PRO A 276 -5.44 -10.71 -2.44
N VAL A 277 -5.67 -11.65 -1.52
CA VAL A 277 -6.06 -13.00 -1.87
C VAL A 277 -7.36 -12.95 -2.68
N ILE A 278 -7.32 -13.54 -3.88
CA ILE A 278 -8.49 -13.75 -4.74
C ILE A 278 -8.50 -15.21 -5.16
N VAL A 279 -9.64 -15.88 -4.98
CA VAL A 279 -9.81 -17.26 -5.42
C VAL A 279 -10.54 -17.28 -6.76
N THR A 280 -9.83 -17.63 -7.83
CA THR A 280 -10.38 -17.83 -9.16
C THR A 280 -10.75 -19.30 -9.40
N THR A 281 -11.86 -19.53 -10.11
CA THR A 281 -12.40 -20.85 -10.46
C THR A 281 -12.18 -21.12 -11.96
N THR A 282 -13.19 -21.42 -12.76
CA THR A 282 -13.04 -21.67 -14.20
C THR A 282 -12.73 -20.42 -15.01
N SER A 283 -13.05 -19.24 -14.49
CA SER A 283 -12.81 -17.95 -15.12
C SER A 283 -11.84 -17.08 -14.34
N ASN A 284 -11.29 -16.10 -15.04
CA ASN A 284 -10.62 -14.98 -14.42
C ASN A 284 -11.64 -14.14 -13.62
N ILE A 285 -11.15 -13.41 -12.63
CA ILE A 285 -11.97 -12.50 -11.81
C ILE A 285 -11.43 -11.09 -11.98
N THR A 286 -12.35 -10.14 -12.14
CA THR A 286 -12.08 -8.71 -12.05
C THR A 286 -12.50 -8.23 -10.67
N ASN A 287 -11.52 -7.79 -9.90
CA ASN A 287 -11.75 -7.07 -8.66
C ASN A 287 -12.33 -5.70 -9.01
N ILE A 288 -13.44 -5.35 -8.39
CA ILE A 288 -14.05 -4.02 -8.37
C ILE A 288 -13.41 -3.19 -7.26
N ALA A 289 -13.21 -1.91 -7.57
CA ALA A 289 -12.56 -0.95 -6.70
C ALA A 289 -13.41 -0.60 -5.45
N ASP A 290 -12.73 -0.28 -4.35
CA ASP A 290 -13.39 0.22 -3.13
C ASP A 290 -13.58 1.73 -3.22
N VAL A 291 -14.70 2.24 -2.69
CA VAL A 291 -14.93 3.68 -2.53
C VAL A 291 -15.28 3.97 -1.08
N LEU A 292 -14.46 4.81 -0.43
CA LEU A 292 -14.74 5.36 0.90
C LEU A 292 -14.74 6.87 0.81
N TYR A 293 -15.83 7.52 1.24
CA TYR A 293 -15.87 8.97 1.33
C TYR A 293 -16.64 9.48 2.55
N ILE A 294 -16.35 10.73 2.91
CA ILE A 294 -17.06 11.49 3.93
C ILE A 294 -17.71 12.69 3.25
N PRO A 295 -19.04 12.88 3.38
CA PRO A 295 -19.69 14.11 2.96
C PRO A 295 -19.08 15.31 3.71
N SER A 296 -18.71 16.36 3.00
CA SER A 296 -18.17 17.59 3.60
C SER A 296 -19.16 18.23 4.56
N SER A 297 -20.47 18.03 4.35
CA SER A 297 -21.54 18.46 5.25
C SER A 297 -21.51 17.79 6.62
N ALA A 298 -20.92 16.59 6.74
CA ALA A 298 -20.77 15.88 8.00
C ALA A 298 -19.61 16.41 8.85
N LEU A 299 -18.78 17.31 8.29
CA LEU A 299 -17.68 17.95 8.99
C LEU A 299 -18.09 19.36 9.41
N GLU A 300 -18.33 19.53 10.71
CA GLU A 300 -18.68 20.83 11.29
C GLU A 300 -17.62 21.88 10.91
N LYS A 301 -18.06 23.05 10.41
CA LYS A 301 -17.19 24.17 9.98
C LYS A 301 -16.24 23.81 8.83
N PHE A 302 -16.52 22.74 8.09
CA PHE A 302 -15.84 22.45 6.84
C PHE A 302 -16.38 23.34 5.72
N ASP A 303 -16.06 24.63 5.81
CA ASP A 303 -16.25 25.54 4.69
C ASP A 303 -15.17 25.26 3.65
N SER A 304 -15.65 24.84 2.52
CA SER A 304 -14.91 24.49 1.33
C SER A 304 -14.06 25.69 0.82
N ALA A 305 -14.42 26.93 1.15
CA ALA A 305 -13.67 28.16 0.85
C ALA A 305 -12.56 28.49 1.86
N GLN A 306 -12.54 27.81 3.02
CA GLN A 306 -11.61 28.10 4.11
C GLN A 306 -10.38 27.21 4.11
N ALA A 307 -9.38 27.63 4.88
CA ALA A 307 -8.14 26.91 5.09
C ALA A 307 -8.37 25.63 5.92
N LYS A 308 -7.72 24.52 5.54
CA LYS A 308 -7.83 23.20 6.17
C LYS A 308 -6.52 22.43 6.07
N SER A 309 -6.46 21.32 6.81
CA SER A 309 -5.33 20.40 6.77
C SER A 309 -5.73 18.96 7.00
N PHE A 310 -5.00 18.07 6.37
CA PHE A 310 -5.08 16.64 6.56
C PHE A 310 -3.71 16.12 7.02
N VAL A 311 -3.72 15.17 7.95
CA VAL A 311 -2.55 14.38 8.31
C VAL A 311 -2.95 12.92 8.27
N CYS A 312 -2.19 12.09 7.57
CA CYS A 312 -2.42 10.66 7.54
C CYS A 312 -1.16 9.88 7.91
N GLU A 313 -1.38 8.75 8.55
CA GLU A 313 -0.38 7.71 8.77
C GLU A 313 -0.78 6.52 7.90
N PHE A 314 0.16 6.01 7.12
CA PHE A 314 -0.09 4.93 6.19
C PHE A 314 1.14 4.07 6.01
N ARG A 315 0.94 2.79 5.73
CA ARG A 315 2.00 1.87 5.36
C ARG A 315 1.88 1.56 3.88
N THR A 316 2.94 1.80 3.13
CA THR A 316 2.94 1.39 1.71
C THR A 316 2.84 -0.12 1.62
N ASN A 317 1.97 -0.63 0.76
CA ASN A 317 2.03 -2.04 0.39
C ASN A 317 3.28 -2.28 -0.48
N LEU A 318 3.59 -3.52 -0.85
CA LEU A 318 4.60 -3.75 -1.90
C LEU A 318 4.11 -3.10 -3.19
N PHE A 319 4.91 -2.22 -3.79
CA PHE A 319 4.58 -1.59 -5.08
C PHE A 319 5.81 -1.52 -5.99
N LEU A 320 5.56 -1.52 -7.29
CA LEU A 320 6.54 -1.26 -8.34
C LEU A 320 6.52 0.22 -8.70
N LEU A 321 7.70 0.83 -8.78
CA LEU A 321 7.85 2.21 -9.27
C LEU A 321 7.40 2.33 -10.73
N GLY A 322 6.81 3.48 -11.08
CA GLY A 322 6.37 3.81 -12.44
C GLY A 322 5.06 4.59 -12.50
N SER A 323 5.08 5.66 -13.30
CA SER A 323 4.06 6.60 -13.85
C SER A 323 2.62 6.69 -13.31
N SER A 324 2.25 6.10 -12.17
CA SER A 324 0.90 6.14 -11.63
C SER A 324 0.88 6.92 -10.32
N ALA A 325 -0.02 7.91 -10.26
CA ALA A 325 -0.38 8.66 -9.08
C ALA A 325 -1.49 7.91 -8.31
N TRP A 326 -1.28 7.70 -7.02
CA TRP A 326 -2.20 6.98 -6.13
C TRP A 326 -2.74 7.93 -5.06
N TYR A 327 -4.03 7.88 -4.75
CA TYR A 327 -4.66 8.85 -3.86
C TYR A 327 -4.84 8.31 -2.44
N LEU A 328 -4.11 8.88 -1.49
CA LEU A 328 -4.37 8.64 -0.07
C LEU A 328 -5.63 9.38 0.38
N LEU A 329 -5.83 10.59 -0.14
CA LEU A 329 -6.98 11.44 0.14
C LEU A 329 -7.24 12.39 -1.03
N SER A 330 -8.50 12.68 -1.32
CA SER A 330 -8.90 13.70 -2.29
C SER A 330 -10.14 14.45 -1.79
N HIS A 331 -10.10 15.77 -1.76
CA HIS A 331 -11.28 16.61 -1.54
C HIS A 331 -11.82 17.07 -2.89
N SER A 332 -12.98 16.55 -3.29
CA SER A 332 -13.50 16.74 -4.65
C SER A 332 -15.03 16.65 -4.71
N ASN A 333 -15.57 16.80 -5.91
CA ASN A 333 -16.96 16.53 -6.26
C ASN A 333 -16.99 15.40 -7.31
N PRO A 334 -17.88 14.40 -7.18
CA PRO A 334 -17.98 13.29 -8.15
C PRO A 334 -18.27 13.74 -9.58
N ALA A 335 -18.89 14.90 -9.79
CA ALA A 335 -19.28 15.40 -11.12
C ALA A 335 -18.09 15.84 -11.99
N SER A 336 -16.87 15.89 -11.45
CA SER A 336 -15.69 16.32 -12.20
C SER A 336 -14.41 15.65 -11.67
N ALA A 337 -14.00 14.55 -12.32
CA ALA A 337 -12.80 13.78 -12.02
C ALA A 337 -11.48 14.59 -11.95
N ASN A 338 -11.45 15.79 -12.55
CA ASN A 338 -10.27 16.65 -12.63
C ASN A 338 -10.32 17.91 -11.74
N ASN A 339 -11.37 18.08 -10.92
CA ASN A 339 -11.54 19.26 -10.06
C ASN A 339 -11.26 18.97 -8.58
N GLU A 340 -10.21 18.21 -8.32
CA GLU A 340 -9.75 17.97 -6.95
C GLU A 340 -9.21 19.27 -6.36
N ARG A 341 -9.77 19.69 -5.23
CA ARG A 341 -9.33 20.89 -4.51
C ARG A 341 -7.98 20.69 -3.85
N CYS A 342 -7.81 19.52 -3.27
CA CYS A 342 -6.60 19.12 -2.59
C CYS A 342 -6.58 17.61 -2.60
N SER A 343 -5.46 17.05 -3.04
CA SER A 343 -5.19 15.64 -2.94
C SER A 343 -3.89 15.40 -2.20
N LEU A 344 -3.78 14.23 -1.60
CA LEU A 344 -2.53 13.70 -1.10
C LEU A 344 -2.21 12.47 -1.93
N VAL A 345 -1.23 12.62 -2.82
CA VAL A 345 -0.95 11.64 -3.86
C VAL A 345 0.40 11.00 -3.62
N VAL A 346 0.47 9.67 -3.66
CA VAL A 346 1.73 8.94 -3.82
C VAL A 346 2.07 8.92 -5.31
N ASP A 347 3.15 9.58 -5.70
CA ASP A 347 3.72 9.51 -7.06
C ASP A 347 4.91 8.55 -7.04
N THR A 348 4.89 7.53 -7.88
CA THR A 348 5.92 6.49 -7.94
C THR A 348 6.82 6.60 -9.17
N ALA A 349 6.78 7.70 -9.94
CA ALA A 349 7.45 7.81 -11.24
C ALA A 349 8.98 7.61 -11.20
N THR A 350 9.67 8.09 -10.15
CA THR A 350 11.14 7.93 -10.00
C THR A 350 11.58 7.67 -8.56
N SER A 351 10.90 8.27 -7.59
CA SER A 351 11.01 7.93 -6.18
C SER A 351 9.61 8.09 -5.59
N GLY A 352 9.19 7.18 -4.71
CA GLY A 352 7.88 7.27 -4.07
C GLY A 352 7.77 8.61 -3.34
N LYS A 353 6.92 9.52 -3.82
CA LYS A 353 6.82 10.90 -3.35
C LYS A 353 5.40 11.19 -2.93
N ILE A 354 5.22 12.16 -2.03
CA ILE A 354 3.91 12.71 -1.73
C ILE A 354 3.76 14.07 -2.41
N GLN A 355 2.69 14.23 -3.19
CA GLN A 355 2.29 15.48 -3.81
C GLN A 355 1.01 15.99 -3.14
N ALA A 356 0.94 17.30 -2.89
CA ALA A 356 -0.33 17.98 -2.71
C ALA A 356 -0.65 18.73 -3.98
N ALA A 357 -1.69 18.29 -4.70
CA ALA A 357 -2.04 18.83 -6.00
C ALA A 357 -3.44 19.47 -5.99
N GLN A 358 -3.59 20.47 -6.84
CA GLN A 358 -4.88 21.00 -7.27
C GLN A 358 -4.92 20.82 -8.79
N ILE A 359 -5.78 19.94 -9.29
CA ILE A 359 -5.70 19.47 -10.70
C ILE A 359 -6.41 20.41 -11.69
N ALA A 360 -7.24 21.32 -11.19
CA ALA A 360 -8.15 22.06 -12.07
C ALA A 360 -7.50 23.06 -13.05
N ASN A 361 -6.31 23.64 -12.81
CA ASN A 361 -5.83 24.80 -13.63
C ASN A 361 -4.32 25.14 -13.55
N GLY A 362 -3.43 24.15 -13.51
CA GLY A 362 -1.98 24.38 -13.46
C GLY A 362 -1.40 23.99 -12.11
N VAL A 363 -0.50 23.01 -12.17
CA VAL A 363 -0.10 22.16 -11.07
C VAL A 363 0.90 22.89 -10.16
N GLY A 364 0.51 23.15 -8.92
CA GLY A 364 1.42 23.58 -7.87
C GLY A 364 1.83 22.40 -7.01
N ASP A 365 2.65 21.51 -7.55
CA ASP A 365 3.09 20.33 -6.81
C ASP A 365 4.09 20.69 -5.71
N SER A 366 3.76 20.28 -4.51
CA SER A 366 4.71 20.22 -3.42
C SER A 366 5.19 18.77 -3.25
N THR A 367 6.32 18.44 -3.86
CA THR A 367 6.91 17.09 -3.80
C THR A 367 7.74 16.93 -2.52
N ALA A 368 7.27 16.11 -1.58
CA ALA A 368 7.99 15.80 -0.37
C ALA A 368 8.89 14.56 -0.54
N ALA A 369 9.78 14.31 0.43
CA ALA A 369 10.83 13.29 0.47
C ALA A 369 10.39 11.85 0.14
N ASP A 370 11.37 10.95 0.01
CA ASP A 370 11.15 9.55 -0.36
C ASP A 370 10.30 8.78 0.67
N LEU A 371 9.38 7.96 0.14
CA LEU A 371 8.64 6.97 0.91
C LEU A 371 9.58 5.90 1.46
N LEU A 372 9.29 5.45 2.67
CA LEU A 372 9.92 4.28 3.27
C LEU A 372 9.10 3.04 2.89
N PRO A 373 9.59 2.15 2.00
CA PRO A 373 8.86 0.97 1.58
C PRO A 373 8.57 0.05 2.75
N LEU A 374 7.37 -0.55 2.76
CA LEU A 374 6.89 -1.48 3.79
C LEU A 374 6.92 -0.94 5.24
N ALA A 375 7.16 0.36 5.42
CA ALA A 375 7.19 1.04 6.71
C ALA A 375 6.02 2.02 6.86
N ILE A 376 5.77 2.47 8.09
CA ILE A 376 4.80 3.53 8.36
C ILE A 376 5.38 4.86 7.90
N ASN A 377 4.66 5.51 7.00
CA ASN A 377 4.89 6.84 6.51
C ASN A 377 3.86 7.79 7.12
N LYS A 378 4.26 9.03 7.36
CA LYS A 378 3.35 10.10 7.80
C LYS A 378 3.39 11.21 6.78
N ALA A 379 2.22 11.60 6.29
CA ALA A 379 2.10 12.68 5.34
C ALA A 379 1.07 13.69 5.83
N ALA A 380 1.31 14.95 5.52
CA ALA A 380 0.41 16.03 5.83
C ALA A 380 0.29 16.95 4.63
N CYS A 381 -0.92 17.44 4.39
CA CYS A 381 -1.15 18.55 3.49
C CYS A 381 -1.95 19.64 4.19
N SER A 382 -1.70 20.87 3.79
CA SER A 382 -2.49 22.01 4.15
C SER A 382 -2.87 22.76 2.89
N PHE A 383 -4.12 23.17 2.82
CA PHE A 383 -4.59 24.03 1.76
C PHE A 383 -5.35 25.21 2.36
N ARG A 384 -5.20 26.35 1.71
CA ARG A 384 -6.01 27.54 1.90
C ARG A 384 -6.21 28.15 0.52
N LYS A 385 -7.14 29.10 0.39
CA LYS A 385 -7.31 29.85 -0.85
C LYS A 385 -5.93 30.25 -1.39
N ASN A 386 -5.62 29.76 -2.57
CA ASN A 386 -4.42 30.06 -3.33
C ASN A 386 -3.07 29.63 -2.71
N LYS A 387 -3.06 28.69 -1.75
CA LYS A 387 -1.81 28.13 -1.22
C LYS A 387 -1.99 26.69 -0.76
N VAL A 388 -1.14 25.81 -1.27
CA VAL A 388 -1.00 24.43 -0.81
C VAL A 388 0.39 24.21 -0.22
N ALA A 389 0.50 23.33 0.76
CA ALA A 389 1.76 22.88 1.34
C ALA A 389 1.66 21.41 1.74
N SER A 390 2.74 20.66 1.58
CA SER A 390 2.84 19.27 2.04
C SER A 390 4.14 19.01 2.79
N ALA A 391 4.10 17.99 3.65
CA ALA A 391 5.26 17.41 4.33
C ALA A 391 5.09 15.89 4.39
N ILE A 392 6.20 15.17 4.40
CA ILE A 392 6.24 13.71 4.60
C ILE A 392 7.42 13.36 5.50
N ASN A 393 7.23 12.43 6.44
CA ASN A 393 8.28 11.85 7.28
C ASN A 393 9.20 12.91 7.92
N GLY A 394 8.65 14.07 8.29
CA GLY A 394 9.38 15.20 8.89
C GLY A 394 10.35 15.91 7.93
N GLY A 395 10.30 15.60 6.64
CA GLY A 395 11.13 16.16 5.58
C GLY A 395 10.80 17.61 5.25
N GLN A 396 11.50 18.14 4.24
CA GLN A 396 11.31 19.53 3.80
C GLN A 396 9.87 19.78 3.31
N ILE A 397 9.35 20.95 3.68
CA ILE A 397 8.07 21.42 3.20
C ILE A 397 8.24 21.98 1.81
N LYS A 398 7.34 21.61 0.91
CA LYS A 398 7.16 22.32 -0.35
C LYS A 398 5.81 23.04 -0.31
N SER A 399 5.73 24.23 -0.90
CA SER A 399 4.49 24.99 -0.97
C SER A 399 4.43 25.80 -2.25
N THR A 400 3.22 25.89 -2.82
CA THR A 400 3.00 26.62 -4.06
C THR A 400 1.80 27.55 -3.91
N PHE A 401 1.83 28.68 -4.62
CA PHE A 401 0.73 29.63 -4.69
C PHE A 401 0.01 29.45 -6.02
N LEU A 402 -1.31 29.23 -6.01
CA LEU A 402 -2.11 28.95 -7.22
C LEU A 402 -3.35 29.85 -7.28
N PRO A 403 -3.86 30.23 -8.47
CA PRO A 403 -4.80 31.35 -8.56
C PRO A 403 -6.29 31.05 -8.27
N THR A 404 -6.79 29.81 -8.31
CA THR A 404 -8.25 29.54 -8.19
C THR A 404 -8.61 28.16 -7.62
N ASN A 405 -9.24 28.07 -6.44
CA ASN A 405 -9.80 26.80 -5.93
C ASN A 405 -11.05 26.39 -6.75
N PRO A 406 -11.18 25.13 -7.23
CA PRO A 406 -12.40 24.70 -7.91
C PRO A 406 -13.60 24.86 -6.98
N PRO A 407 -14.74 25.43 -7.43
CA PRO A 407 -15.93 25.52 -6.61
C PRO A 407 -16.53 24.12 -6.36
N ASN A 408 -17.28 23.98 -5.26
CA ASN A 408 -18.22 22.87 -5.03
C ASN A 408 -17.67 21.48 -4.69
N ALA A 409 -16.44 21.35 -4.17
CA ALA A 409 -15.99 20.08 -3.60
C ALA A 409 -16.79 19.73 -2.32
N ASP A 410 -17.54 18.63 -2.37
CA ASP A 410 -18.53 18.23 -1.37
C ASP A 410 -18.18 16.92 -0.66
N ARG A 411 -17.11 16.23 -1.04
CA ARG A 411 -16.71 14.94 -0.44
C ARG A 411 -15.21 14.82 -0.25
N ILE A 412 -14.82 14.21 0.87
CA ILE A 412 -13.45 13.76 1.09
C ILE A 412 -13.40 12.26 0.82
N TYR A 413 -12.75 11.91 -0.28
CA TYR A 413 -12.44 10.54 -0.66
C TYR A 413 -11.21 10.07 0.10
N ILE A 414 -11.27 8.86 0.65
CA ILE A 414 -10.22 8.24 1.45
C ILE A 414 -9.71 7.03 0.68
N GLY A 415 -8.42 7.05 0.36
CA GLY A 415 -7.78 5.97 -0.39
C GLY A 415 -8.17 5.89 -1.86
N CYS A 416 -8.86 6.89 -2.40
CA CYS A 416 -9.29 6.95 -3.80
C CYS A 416 -9.37 8.39 -4.33
N ALA A 417 -9.24 8.54 -5.64
CA ALA A 417 -9.66 9.75 -6.35
C ALA A 417 -11.19 9.81 -6.45
N ALA A 418 -11.71 10.98 -6.82
CA ALA A 418 -13.14 11.23 -6.95
C ALA A 418 -13.84 10.34 -7.99
N ASP A 419 -13.10 9.93 -9.02
CA ASP A 419 -13.54 9.03 -10.09
C ASP A 419 -13.57 7.55 -9.67
N GLY A 420 -13.02 7.21 -8.50
CA GLY A 420 -12.93 5.82 -8.02
C GLY A 420 -11.98 4.91 -8.82
N THR A 421 -11.23 5.44 -9.78
CA THR A 421 -10.33 4.66 -10.65
C THR A 421 -8.88 4.64 -10.16
N ARG A 422 -8.49 5.61 -9.32
CA ARG A 422 -7.14 5.78 -8.79
C ARG A 422 -7.15 5.60 -7.26
N GLN A 423 -7.08 4.36 -6.77
CA GLN A 423 -6.92 4.09 -5.33
C GLN A 423 -5.46 4.16 -4.86
N ALA A 424 -5.26 4.25 -3.55
CA ALA A 424 -3.98 4.01 -2.90
C ALA A 424 -3.70 2.53 -2.67
N ALA A 425 -2.54 2.04 -3.11
CA ALA A 425 -2.03 0.71 -2.76
C ALA A 425 -1.32 0.73 -1.40
N THR A 426 -1.99 1.24 -0.37
CA THR A 426 -1.38 1.46 0.96
C THR A 426 -2.38 1.19 2.06
N TYR A 427 -1.91 0.64 3.17
CA TYR A 427 -2.71 0.53 4.38
C TYR A 427 -2.81 1.89 5.05
N LEU A 428 -4.01 2.45 5.12
CA LEU A 428 -4.30 3.68 5.87
C LEU A 428 -4.51 3.33 7.34
N HIS A 429 -3.64 3.84 8.22
CA HIS A 429 -3.70 3.62 9.67
C HIS A 429 -4.55 4.69 10.34
N THR A 430 -4.21 5.96 10.12
CA THR A 430 -4.85 7.08 10.81
C THR A 430 -5.09 8.21 9.82
N LEU A 431 -6.25 8.86 9.90
CA LEU A 431 -6.55 10.11 9.21
C LEU A 431 -7.01 11.16 10.24
N LYS A 432 -6.38 12.32 10.20
CA LYS A 432 -6.67 13.49 11.03
C LYS A 432 -7.10 14.64 10.14
N ILE A 433 -8.27 15.20 10.40
CA ILE A 433 -8.86 16.31 9.67
C ILE A 433 -8.96 17.53 10.60
N TYR A 434 -8.31 18.62 10.23
CA TYR A 434 -8.28 19.87 10.98
C TYR A 434 -9.26 20.88 10.35
N HIS A 435 -10.34 21.20 11.07
CA HIS A 435 -11.51 21.91 10.49
C HIS A 435 -11.38 23.43 10.50
N SER A 436 -10.70 24.02 11.46
CA SER A 436 -10.80 25.46 11.75
C SER A 436 -9.58 26.27 11.33
N ALA A 437 -8.44 25.64 11.01
CA ALA A 437 -7.24 26.32 10.55
C ALA A 437 -6.33 25.42 9.70
N SER A 438 -5.70 26.03 8.70
CA SER A 438 -4.53 25.45 8.01
C SER A 438 -3.38 25.32 9.01
N LEU A 439 -2.79 24.13 9.07
CA LEU A 439 -1.57 23.89 9.82
C LEU A 439 -0.46 24.78 9.24
N SER A 440 0.30 25.40 10.14
CA SER A 440 1.53 26.10 9.77
C SER A 440 2.56 25.10 9.25
N MET A 441 3.55 25.64 8.56
CA MET A 441 4.69 24.88 8.07
C MET A 441 5.37 24.04 9.18
N ASN A 442 5.66 24.66 10.33
CA ASN A 442 6.28 23.94 11.45
C ASN A 442 5.36 22.86 12.04
N GLU A 443 4.05 23.06 12.03
CA GLU A 443 3.08 22.05 12.48
C GLU A 443 3.04 20.85 11.52
N LEU A 444 3.09 21.09 10.20
CA LEU A 444 3.16 20.02 9.19
C LEU A 444 4.39 19.15 9.39
N VAL A 445 5.58 19.75 9.57
CA VAL A 445 6.82 19.01 9.83
C VAL A 445 6.74 18.24 11.14
N ARG A 446 6.28 18.89 12.21
CA ARG A 446 6.20 18.25 13.54
C ARG A 446 5.27 17.05 13.54
N LEU A 447 4.14 17.13 12.84
CA LEU A 447 3.13 16.05 12.79
C LEU A 447 3.51 14.92 11.82
N THR A 448 4.51 15.13 10.96
CA THR A 448 5.00 14.13 10.01
C THR A 448 6.33 13.51 10.41
N LYS A 449 7.02 14.02 11.44
CA LYS A 449 8.09 13.29 12.13
C LYS A 449 7.52 12.05 12.81
#